data_AF-A0A920S1M8-F1
#
_entry.id   AF-A0A920S1M8-F1
#
_cell.length_a   1.000
_cell.length_b   1.000
_cell.length_c   1.000
_cell.angle_alpha   90.00
_cell.angle_beta   90.00
_cell.angle_gamma   90.00
#
_symmetry.space_group_name_H-M   'P 1'
#
loop_
_entity.id
_entity.type
_entity.pdbx_description
1 polymer ?
#
loop_
_entity_poly.entity_id
_entity_poly.type
_entity_poly.pdbx_seq_one_letter_code
_entity_poly.pdbx_strand_id
1 'polypeptide(L)'
;MIMLIPVSQVYSQSVIEEITFTARQREESLREVPAAITVLTEKQIERSGVARATDFINLTPGVTIVDTAEVGDTQVSIRGLNGARDAETSFGLIIDGIVMTNPAAL
;
A
#
# COMPACT_ATOMS: atom_id res chain seq x y z
N MET A 1 -41.28 38.34 28.15
CA MET A 1 -40.13 38.54 27.25
C MET A 1 -39.17 37.38 27.50
N ILE A 2 -39.20 36.35 26.65
CA ILE A 2 -38.37 35.14 26.79
C ILE A 2 -37.13 35.34 25.93
N MET A 3 -35.96 35.38 26.58
CA MET A 3 -34.67 35.54 25.93
C MET A 3 -34.20 34.17 25.44
N LEU A 4 -34.10 34.01 24.13
CA LEU A 4 -33.60 32.80 23.47
C LEU A 4 -32.07 32.83 23.50
N ILE A 5 -31.43 31.84 24.12
CA ILE A 5 -29.96 31.66 24.05
C ILE A 5 -29.67 30.82 22.79
N PRO A 6 -28.80 31.28 21.88
CA PRO A 6 -28.41 30.47 20.73
C PRO A 6 -27.49 29.33 21.18
N VAL A 7 -27.90 28.08 20.93
CA VAL A 7 -27.05 26.90 21.08
C VAL A 7 -26.01 26.91 19.96
N SER A 8 -24.76 27.20 20.29
CA SER A 8 -23.63 27.07 19.38
C SER A 8 -23.30 25.58 19.20
N GLN A 9 -23.58 25.04 18.01
CA GLN A 9 -23.15 23.71 17.62
C GLN A 9 -21.62 23.73 17.43
N VAL A 10 -20.89 23.03 18.29
CA VAL A 10 -19.45 22.79 18.10
C VAL A 10 -19.32 21.69 17.06
N TYR A 11 -19.00 22.05 15.82
CA TYR A 11 -18.64 21.08 14.79
C TYR A 11 -17.28 20.49 15.13
N SER A 12 -17.26 19.22 15.53
CA SER A 12 -16.03 18.45 15.68
C SER A 12 -15.33 18.37 14.33
N GLN A 13 -14.23 19.09 14.16
CA GLN A 13 -13.39 18.95 12.96
C GLN A 13 -12.79 17.55 12.97
N SER A 14 -13.28 16.69 12.08
CA SER A 14 -12.59 15.46 11.72
C SER A 14 -11.22 15.86 11.14
N VAL A 15 -10.16 15.68 11.92
CA VAL A 15 -8.78 15.80 11.43
C VAL A 15 -8.63 14.76 10.33
N ILE A 16 -8.55 15.23 9.10
CA ILE A 16 -8.31 14.38 7.94
C ILE A 16 -6.81 14.12 7.93
N GLU A 17 -6.41 12.89 8.23
CA GLU A 17 -5.02 12.46 8.16
C GLU A 17 -4.60 12.47 6.69
N GLU A 18 -3.71 13.38 6.31
CA GLU A 18 -3.14 13.46 4.98
C GLU A 18 -1.97 12.48 4.88
N ILE A 19 -2.12 11.47 4.03
CA ILE A 19 -1.06 10.49 3.76
C ILE A 19 -0.37 10.95 2.48
N THR A 20 0.89 11.40 2.62
CA THR A 20 1.79 11.68 1.50
C THR A 20 2.50 10.41 1.07
N PHE A 21 2.66 10.22 -0.24
CA PHE A 21 3.28 9.02 -0.82
C PHE A 21 4.20 9.37 -1.98
N THR A 22 5.22 8.54 -2.19
CA THR A 22 6.29 8.74 -3.19
C THR A 22 6.33 7.60 -4.21
N ALA A 23 5.26 7.36 -4.97
CA ALA A 23 5.32 6.39 -6.10
C ALA A 23 6.12 6.91 -7.30
N ARG A 24 6.02 8.22 -7.57
CA ARG A 24 6.48 8.84 -8.82
C ARG A 24 7.65 9.80 -8.61
N GLN A 25 8.42 9.59 -7.54
CA GLN A 25 9.47 10.53 -7.09
C GLN A 25 8.96 11.95 -6.81
N ARG A 26 7.65 12.09 -6.56
CA ARG A 26 6.99 13.31 -6.10
C ARG A 26 6.10 12.94 -4.91
N GLU A 27 6.08 13.80 -3.90
CA GLU A 27 5.12 13.70 -2.81
C GLU A 27 3.75 14.13 -3.35
N GLU A 28 2.82 13.17 -3.39
CA GLU A 28 1.45 13.40 -3.85
C GLU A 28 0.46 12.91 -2.78
N SER A 29 -0.65 13.62 -2.62
CA SER A 29 -1.73 13.22 -1.74
C SER A 29 -2.51 12.07 -2.37
N LEU A 30 -2.87 11.03 -1.60
CA LEU A 30 -3.65 9.89 -2.10
C LEU A 30 -4.98 10.31 -2.76
N ARG A 31 -5.53 11.47 -2.42
CA ARG A 31 -6.78 11.99 -3.01
C ARG A 31 -6.63 12.50 -4.44
N GLU A 32 -5.42 12.87 -4.85
CA GLU A 32 -5.16 13.53 -6.13
C GLU A 32 -4.71 12.54 -7.22
N VAL A 33 -4.33 11.32 -6.83
CA VAL A 33 -3.83 10.31 -7.76
C VAL A 33 -4.99 9.51 -8.36
N PRO A 34 -5.17 9.51 -9.70
CA PRO A 34 -6.21 8.72 -10.37
C PRO A 34 -5.77 7.25 -10.54
N ALA A 35 -5.33 6.61 -9.45
CA ALA A 35 -4.93 5.20 -9.42
C ALA A 35 -5.40 4.55 -8.11
N ALA A 36 -5.59 3.23 -8.13
CA ALA A 36 -5.88 2.52 -6.87
C ALA A 36 -4.57 2.29 -6.11
N ILE A 37 -4.49 2.86 -4.92
CA ILE A 37 -3.32 2.77 -4.04
C ILE A 37 -3.77 2.07 -2.75
N THR A 38 -2.97 1.12 -2.28
CA THR A 38 -3.12 0.51 -0.96
C THR A 38 -1.93 0.92 -0.12
N VAL A 39 -2.18 1.46 1.06
CA VAL A 39 -1.14 1.84 2.03
C VAL A 39 -1.33 1.01 3.28
N LEU A 40 -0.26 0.36 3.72
CA LEU A 40 -0.20 -0.35 4.99
C LEU A 40 0.61 0.49 5.97
N THR A 41 -0.04 0.91 7.05
CA THR A 41 0.60 1.66 8.14
C THR A 41 1.35 0.72 9.07
N GLU A 42 2.34 1.25 9.80
CA GLU A 42 3.08 0.51 10.84
C GLU A 42 2.15 -0.23 11.80
N LYS A 43 1.14 0.46 12.35
CA LYS A 43 0.16 -0.13 13.26
C LYS A 43 -0.66 -1.27 12.63
N GLN A 44 -0.92 -1.23 11.32
CA GLN A 44 -1.58 -2.33 10.62
C GLN A 44 -0.65 -3.53 10.45
N ILE A 45 0.62 -3.30 10.12
CA ILE A 45 1.66 -4.32 10.00
C ILE A 45 1.87 -5.02 11.36
N GLU A 46 2.02 -4.25 12.44
CA GLU A 46 2.17 -4.78 13.81
C GLU A 46 0.98 -5.62 14.25
N ARG A 47 -0.25 -5.14 14.01
CA ARG A 47 -1.48 -5.84 14.41
C ARG A 47 -1.76 -7.09 13.58
N SER A 48 -1.31 -7.13 12.33
CA SER A 48 -1.49 -8.27 11.44
C SER A 48 -0.43 -9.35 11.61
N GLY A 49 0.61 -9.10 12.40
CA GLY A 49 1.69 -10.07 12.64
C GLY A 49 2.52 -10.35 11.40
N VAL A 50 2.59 -9.40 10.46
CA VAL A 50 3.40 -9.50 9.25
C VAL A 50 4.85 -9.69 9.65
N ALA A 51 5.44 -10.82 9.25
CA ALA A 51 6.82 -11.17 9.54
C ALA A 51 7.68 -11.21 8.28
N ARG A 52 7.06 -11.41 7.11
CA ARG A 52 7.72 -11.50 5.80
C ARG A 52 7.03 -10.64 4.76
N ALA A 53 7.72 -10.40 3.65
CA ALA A 53 7.19 -9.67 2.51
C ALA A 53 5.90 -10.32 1.94
N THR A 54 5.84 -11.64 1.93
CA THR A 54 4.65 -12.40 1.51
C THR A 54 3.41 -12.09 2.35
N ASP A 55 3.57 -11.83 3.65
CA ASP A 55 2.46 -11.59 4.57
C ASP A 55 1.76 -10.25 4.28
N PHE A 56 2.51 -9.19 3.95
CA PHE A 56 1.89 -7.90 3.62
C PHE A 56 1.22 -7.93 2.23
N ILE A 57 1.77 -8.72 1.29
CA ILE A 57 1.16 -8.89 -0.03
C ILE A 57 -0.23 -9.51 0.10
N ASN A 58 -0.40 -10.48 1.01
CA ASN A 58 -1.70 -11.09 1.30
C ASN A 58 -2.74 -10.09 1.86
N LEU A 59 -2.30 -8.96 2.43
CA LEU A 59 -3.18 -7.88 2.91
C LEU A 59 -3.54 -6.86 1.81
N THR A 60 -2.94 -7.01 0.62
CA THR A 60 -3.09 -6.06 -0.48
C THR A 60 -4.08 -6.59 -1.52
N PRO A 61 -5.25 -5.95 -1.72
CA PRO A 61 -6.25 -6.42 -2.67
C PRO A 61 -5.72 -6.47 -4.11
N GLY A 62 -5.98 -7.57 -4.81
CA GLY A 62 -5.60 -7.72 -6.22
C GLY A 62 -4.11 -7.95 -6.44
N VAL A 63 -3.34 -8.24 -5.40
CA VAL A 63 -1.98 -8.77 -5.50
C VAL A 63 -1.99 -10.20 -4.96
N THR A 64 -1.37 -11.12 -5.68
CA THR A 64 -1.19 -12.50 -5.23
C THR A 64 0.27 -12.88 -5.38
N ILE A 65 0.81 -13.60 -4.39
CA ILE A 65 2.15 -14.14 -4.42
C ILE A 65 2.06 -15.66 -4.33
N VAL A 66 2.79 -16.36 -5.19
CA VAL A 66 2.83 -17.82 -5.24
C VAL A 66 4.28 -18.23 -5.20
N ASP A 67 4.68 -18.85 -4.09
CA ASP A 67 5.94 -19.58 -4.02
C ASP A 67 5.81 -20.84 -4.87
N THR A 68 6.77 -21.04 -5.77
CA THR A 68 6.67 -22.11 -6.75
C THR A 68 7.43 -23.37 -6.27
N ALA A 69 7.84 -24.25 -7.18
CA ALA A 69 8.44 -25.54 -6.87
C ALA A 69 9.79 -25.45 -6.15
N GLU A 70 10.51 -24.33 -6.25
CA GLU A 70 11.79 -24.11 -5.58
C GLU A 70 11.71 -22.96 -4.56
N VAL A 71 12.43 -23.14 -3.45
CA VAL A 71 12.56 -22.10 -2.41
C VAL A 71 13.32 -20.92 -2.99
N GLY A 72 12.70 -19.74 -2.96
CA GLY A 72 13.24 -18.52 -3.58
C GLY A 72 12.71 -18.25 -5.00
N ASP A 73 11.92 -19.15 -5.59
CA ASP A 73 11.16 -18.86 -6.81
C ASP A 73 9.75 -18.38 -6.44
N THR A 74 9.59 -17.06 -6.38
CA THR A 74 8.36 -16.40 -5.95
C THR A 74 7.74 -15.62 -7.11
N GLN A 75 6.53 -16.01 -7.51
CA GLN A 75 5.79 -15.37 -8.59
C GLN A 75 4.73 -14.41 -8.02
N VAL A 76 4.85 -13.12 -8.34
CA VAL A 76 3.86 -12.10 -7.98
C VAL A 76 2.96 -11.80 -9.19
N SER A 77 1.66 -11.72 -8.94
CA SER A 77 0.64 -11.31 -9.90
C SER A 77 -0.12 -10.10 -9.37
N ILE A 78 -0.23 -9.05 -10.18
CA ILE A 78 -0.99 -7.84 -9.84
C ILE A 78 -2.13 -7.71 -10.84
N ARG A 79 -3.37 -7.79 -10.36
CA ARG A 79 -4.60 -7.74 -11.18
C ARG A 79 -4.60 -8.77 -12.33
N GLY A 80 -4.02 -9.95 -12.10
CA GLY A 80 -3.90 -11.03 -13.09
C GLY A 80 -2.72 -10.89 -14.05
N LEU A 81 -1.92 -9.82 -13.94
CA LEU A 81 -0.66 -9.69 -14.68
C LEU A 81 0.43 -10.41 -13.90
N ASN A 82 0.84 -11.58 -14.39
CA ASN A 82 1.87 -12.39 -13.77
C ASN A 82 3.25 -11.88 -14.15
N GLY A 83 4.15 -11.71 -13.16
CA GLY A 83 5.58 -11.61 -13.42
C GLY A 83 6.11 -12.92 -13.99
N ALA A 84 7.04 -12.83 -14.94
CA ALA A 84 7.73 -14.01 -15.47
C ALA A 84 8.84 -14.47 -14.50
N ARG A 85 9.10 -15.78 -14.45
CA ARG A 85 10.11 -16.39 -13.58
C ARG A 85 11.55 -16.06 -13.97
N ASP A 86 11.79 -15.88 -15.27
CA ASP A 86 13.11 -15.60 -15.87
C ASP A 86 13.07 -14.41 -16.84
N ALA A 87 12.00 -13.60 -16.79
CA ALA A 87 11.85 -12.43 -17.65
C ALA A 87 11.48 -11.20 -16.82
N GLU A 88 11.54 -10.04 -17.45
CA GLU A 88 11.29 -8.76 -16.80
C GLU A 88 9.91 -8.77 -16.11
N THR A 89 9.91 -8.41 -14.81
CA THR A 89 8.69 -8.39 -14.01
C THR A 89 7.75 -7.30 -14.52
N SER A 90 6.46 -7.61 -14.63
CA SER A 90 5.43 -6.64 -15.06
C SER A 90 5.13 -5.55 -14.00
N PHE A 91 5.87 -5.55 -12.90
CA PHE A 91 5.80 -4.59 -11.82
C PHE A 91 7.22 -4.20 -11.37
N GLY A 92 7.38 -3.01 -10.81
CA GLY A 92 8.61 -2.56 -10.18
C GLY A 92 8.52 -2.71 -8.66
N LEU A 93 9.51 -3.37 -8.05
CA LEU A 93 9.72 -3.32 -6.61
C LEU A 93 10.66 -2.16 -6.30
N ILE A 94 10.27 -1.28 -5.38
CA ILE A 94 11.07 -0.13 -4.97
C ILE A 94 11.22 -0.19 -3.46
N ILE A 95 12.46 -0.15 -2.98
CA ILE A 95 12.80 -0.12 -1.56
C ILE A 95 13.62 1.13 -1.32
N ASP A 96 13.15 2.01 -0.43
CA ASP A 96 13.80 3.29 -0.09
C ASP A 96 14.17 4.15 -1.32
N GLY A 97 13.36 4.08 -2.38
CA GLY A 97 13.57 4.81 -3.63
C GLY A 97 14.51 4.13 -4.64
N ILE A 98 15.06 2.97 -4.31
CA ILE A 98 15.91 2.17 -5.20
C ILE A 98 15.05 1.09 -5.87
N VAL A 99 15.09 1.04 -7.21
CA VAL A 99 14.40 0.01 -7.98
C VAL A 99 15.15 -1.31 -7.85
N MET A 100 14.45 -2.35 -7.40
CA MET A 100 14.94 -3.72 -7.34
C MET A 100 14.64 -4.42 -8.66
N THR A 101 15.69 -4.74 -9.41
CA THR A 101 15.59 -5.46 -10.70
C THR A 101 15.29 -6.95 -10.55
N ASN A 102 15.58 -7.53 -9.37
CA ASN A 102 15.22 -8.92 -9.05
C ASN A 102 14.56 -9.00 -7.66
N PRO A 103 13.22 -9.09 -7.59
CA PRO A 103 12.51 -9.22 -6.32
C PRO A 103 12.64 -10.60 -5.66
N ALA A 104 13.09 -11.64 -6.39
CA ALA A 104 13.28 -12.99 -5.86
C ALA A 104 14.60 -13.15 -5.06
N ALA A 105 15.48 -12.15 -5.07
CA ALA A 105 16.75 -12.16 -4.35
C ALA A 105 16.66 -11.65 -2.90
N LEU A 106 15.46 -11.36 -2.40
CA LEU A 106 15.17 -10.85 -1.04
C LEU A 106 14.60 -11.94 -0.14
#